data_AF-A0A6J7E5J5-F1
#
_entry.id   AF-A0A6J7E5J5-F1
#
_cell.length_a   1.000
_cell.length_b   1.000
_cell.length_c   1.000
_cell.angle_alpha   90.00
_cell.angle_beta   90.00
_cell.angle_gamma   90.00
#
_symmetry.space_group_name_H-M   'P 1'
#
loop_
_entity.id
_entity.type
_entity.pdbx_description
1 polymer ?
#
loop_
_entity_poly.entity_id
_entity_poly.type
_entity_poly.pdbx_seq_one_letter_code
_entity_poly.pdbx_strand_id
1 'polypeptide(L)'
;MSGGLGRQRDTAMAFTAGGLTVEIDEGWNEYDSDDVLEHHSEALARVESSGDGPALTNREFQKIMDGGLIGWVEAGETSPTAESFPSFRARCRAALDRLAEPLGPGETAIACTSGGVIAALTLDLLGAPPAVMVPLNRVAVNTAVTRIVHGKSGATLIAFNEISHLDGEAGLRTGR
;
A
#
# COMPACT_ATOMS: atom_id res chain seq x y z
N MET A 1 -0.19 -14.75 0.90
CA MET A 1 1.09 -14.09 0.51
C MET A 1 1.33 -12.86 1.38
N SER A 2 2.55 -12.36 1.43
CA SER A 2 2.93 -11.16 2.16
C SER A 2 4.02 -10.42 1.40
N GLY A 3 4.05 -9.09 1.52
CA GLY A 3 5.26 -8.35 1.19
C GLY A 3 6.41 -8.69 2.16
N GLY A 4 7.62 -8.36 1.74
CA GLY A 4 8.87 -8.60 2.42
C GLY A 4 9.20 -7.59 3.52
N LEU A 5 8.41 -6.55 3.76
CA LEU A 5 8.68 -5.62 4.88
C LEU A 5 8.33 -6.26 6.22
N GLY A 6 9.08 -5.92 7.28
CA GLY A 6 8.87 -6.49 8.63
C GLY A 6 7.41 -6.46 9.09
N ARG A 7 6.78 -5.28 9.05
CA ARG A 7 5.36 -5.08 9.42
C ARG A 7 4.37 -5.94 8.60
N GLN A 8 4.67 -6.21 7.34
CA GLN A 8 3.81 -7.01 6.46
C GLN A 8 3.91 -8.48 6.85
N ARG A 9 5.14 -8.97 7.05
CA ARG A 9 5.39 -10.34 7.51
C ARG A 9 4.81 -10.59 8.90
N ASP A 10 4.99 -9.67 9.84
CA ASP A 10 4.46 -9.79 11.20
C ASP A 10 2.94 -9.92 11.18
N THR A 11 2.26 -9.11 10.35
CA THR A 11 0.80 -9.22 10.13
C THR A 11 0.42 -10.56 9.51
N ALA A 12 1.16 -11.03 8.50
CA ALA A 12 0.90 -12.31 7.84
C ALA A 12 1.10 -13.51 8.78
N MET A 13 2.07 -13.44 9.69
CA MET A 13 2.35 -14.50 10.65
C MET A 13 1.17 -14.77 11.59
N ALA A 14 0.32 -13.77 11.87
CA ALA A 14 -0.89 -13.97 12.67
C ALA A 14 -1.85 -15.01 12.07
N PHE A 15 -1.83 -15.19 10.75
CA PHE A 15 -2.66 -16.18 10.05
C PHE A 15 -2.11 -17.61 10.10
N THR A 16 -0.83 -17.78 10.46
CA THR A 16 -0.22 -19.12 10.58
C THR A 16 -0.78 -19.92 11.75
N ALA A 17 -1.22 -19.24 12.81
CA ALA A 17 -1.95 -19.87 13.92
C ALA A 17 -3.27 -20.51 13.47
N GLY A 18 -3.86 -20.02 12.36
CA GLY A 18 -5.03 -20.59 11.71
C GLY A 18 -4.71 -21.69 10.68
N GLY A 19 -3.45 -22.13 10.58
CA GLY A 19 -3.03 -23.19 9.66
C GLY A 19 -2.71 -22.73 8.23
N LEU A 20 -2.72 -21.41 7.96
CA LEU A 20 -2.34 -20.88 6.65
C LEU A 20 -0.81 -20.84 6.49
N THR A 21 -0.33 -21.19 5.29
CA THR A 21 1.07 -20.98 4.92
C THR A 21 1.27 -19.58 4.35
N VAL A 22 2.37 -18.92 4.74
CA VAL A 22 2.73 -17.59 4.26
C VAL A 22 3.87 -17.70 3.26
N GLU A 23 3.59 -17.31 2.02
CA GLU A 23 4.59 -17.07 0.98
C GLU A 23 4.96 -15.58 0.93
N ILE A 24 6.25 -15.27 0.80
CA ILE A 24 6.74 -13.91 0.62
C ILE A 24 6.86 -13.61 -0.87
N ASP A 25 6.20 -12.54 -1.33
CA ASP A 25 6.29 -12.04 -2.70
C ASP A 25 6.52 -10.52 -2.64
N GLU A 26 7.68 -10.08 -3.15
CA GLU A 26 8.11 -8.68 -3.16
C GLU A 26 7.20 -7.78 -4.02
N GLY A 27 6.37 -8.36 -4.89
CA GLY A 27 5.30 -7.65 -5.58
C GLY A 27 4.34 -6.94 -4.64
N TRP A 28 4.22 -7.39 -3.38
CA TRP A 28 3.42 -6.78 -2.32
C TRP A 28 4.19 -5.76 -1.46
N ASN A 29 5.45 -5.44 -1.78
CA ASN A 29 6.22 -4.43 -1.05
C ASN A 29 5.66 -3.03 -1.29
N GLU A 30 5.66 -2.22 -0.24
CA GLU A 30 5.41 -0.78 -0.39
C GLU A 30 6.46 -0.14 -1.29
N TYR A 31 6.11 0.95 -1.97
CA TYR A 31 7.10 1.79 -2.64
C TYR A 31 8.18 2.26 -1.64
N ASP A 32 9.37 2.58 -2.15
CA ASP A 32 10.44 3.14 -1.33
C ASP A 32 10.15 4.62 -1.05
N SER A 33 9.71 4.91 0.17
CA SER A 33 9.37 6.29 0.56
C SER A 33 10.58 7.19 0.64
N ASP A 34 11.76 6.65 0.94
CA ASP A 34 12.98 7.45 1.08
C ASP A 34 13.46 7.86 -0.32
N ASP A 35 13.45 6.94 -1.29
CA ASP A 35 13.75 7.22 -2.70
C ASP A 35 12.76 8.23 -3.31
N VAL A 36 11.46 8.07 -3.03
CA VAL A 36 10.43 9.03 -3.48
C VAL A 36 10.68 10.42 -2.89
N LEU A 37 10.95 10.52 -1.59
CA LEU A 37 11.20 11.80 -0.94
C LEU A 37 12.51 12.45 -1.42
N GLU A 38 13.57 11.67 -1.60
CA GLU A 38 14.87 12.16 -2.10
C GLU A 38 14.70 12.88 -3.45
N HIS A 39 13.82 12.36 -4.32
CA HIS A 39 13.67 12.85 -5.68
C HIS A 39 12.52 13.85 -5.89
N HIS A 40 11.48 13.80 -5.07
CA HIS A 40 10.24 14.57 -5.29
C HIS A 40 9.84 15.52 -4.15
N SER A 41 10.60 15.59 -3.06
CA SER A 41 10.39 16.57 -1.98
C SER A 41 11.40 17.72 -2.07
N GLU A 42 10.90 18.97 -2.12
CA GLU A 42 11.75 20.18 -1.99
C GLU A 42 12.30 20.35 -0.56
N ALA A 43 11.61 19.81 0.44
CA ALA A 43 12.14 19.77 1.78
C ALA A 43 13.25 18.71 1.81
N LEU A 44 14.42 19.07 2.34
CA LEU A 44 15.41 18.11 2.87
C LEU A 44 14.78 17.36 4.05
N ALA A 45 13.74 16.57 3.77
CA ALA A 45 13.19 15.57 4.67
C ALA A 45 14.15 14.39 4.64
N ARG A 46 15.41 14.62 5.03
CA ARG A 46 16.21 13.54 5.54
C ARG A 46 15.44 13.06 6.76
N VAL A 47 14.88 11.85 6.66
CA VAL A 47 14.27 11.11 7.77
C VAL A 47 15.38 10.65 8.74
N GLU A 48 16.39 11.49 8.94
CA GLU A 48 17.41 11.32 9.97
C GLU A 48 16.96 12.14 11.18
N SER A 49 16.48 11.43 12.21
CA SER A 49 16.37 11.98 13.57
C SER A 49 17.77 12.22 14.19
N SER A 50 18.67 12.85 13.44
CA SER A 50 20.10 13.02 13.75
C SER A 50 20.57 14.48 13.65
N GLY A 51 19.72 15.42 13.24
CA GLY A 51 20.03 16.85 13.18
C GLY A 51 19.52 17.60 14.41
N ASP A 52 20.29 18.59 14.87
CA ASP A 52 20.01 19.48 16.03
C ASP A 52 18.78 20.42 15.85
N GLY A 53 17.89 20.10 14.91
CA GLY A 53 16.69 20.85 14.57
C GLY A 53 15.43 20.30 15.26
N PRO A 54 14.34 21.09 15.31
CA PRO A 54 13.08 20.62 15.88
C PRO A 54 12.53 19.44 15.07
N ALA A 55 12.12 18.38 15.76
CA ALA A 55 11.47 17.24 15.15
C ALA A 55 10.18 17.65 14.44
N LEU A 56 9.96 17.13 13.23
CA LEU A 56 8.74 17.36 12.47
C LEU A 56 7.52 16.82 13.24
N THR A 57 6.42 17.57 13.25
CA THR A 57 5.14 17.02 13.68
C THR A 57 4.64 15.99 12.68
N ASN A 58 3.81 15.04 13.13
CA ASN A 58 3.16 14.07 12.23
C ASN A 58 2.44 14.75 11.06
N ARG A 59 1.81 15.90 11.30
CA ARG A 59 1.09 16.64 10.26
C ARG A 59 2.03 17.24 9.21
N GLU A 60 3.18 17.75 9.63
CA GLU A 60 4.19 18.28 8.71
C GLU A 60 4.83 17.17 7.88
N PHE A 61 5.16 16.04 8.52
CA PHE A 61 5.67 14.87 7.82
C PHE A 61 4.66 14.34 6.79
N GLN A 62 3.38 14.25 7.14
CA GLN A 62 2.34 13.83 6.20
C GLN A 62 2.20 14.78 5.01
N LYS A 63 2.28 16.10 5.21
CA LYS A 63 2.26 17.07 4.09
C LYS A 63 3.46 16.90 3.15
N ILE A 64 4.64 16.64 3.70
CA ILE A 64 5.86 16.40 2.91
C ILE A 64 5.71 15.10 2.11
N MET A 65 5.26 14.02 2.77
CA MET A 65 5.00 12.74 2.12
C MET A 65 3.96 12.86 1.00
N ASP A 66 2.85 13.53 1.27
CA ASP A 66 1.81 13.80 0.26
C ASP A 66 2.38 14.57 -0.94
N GLY A 67 3.18 15.61 -0.70
CA GLY A 67 3.82 16.38 -1.76
C GLY A 67 4.76 15.54 -2.61
N GLY A 68 5.64 14.76 -1.99
CA GLY A 68 6.57 13.86 -2.68
C GLY A 68 5.85 12.79 -3.50
N LEU A 69 4.79 12.18 -2.95
CA LEU A 69 3.98 11.21 -3.68
C LEU A 69 3.23 11.83 -4.85
N ILE A 70 2.71 13.05 -4.71
CA ILE A 70 2.08 13.77 -5.82
C ILE A 70 3.10 13.99 -6.94
N GLY A 71 4.30 14.51 -6.61
CA GLY A 71 5.37 14.71 -7.57
C GLY A 71 5.78 13.42 -8.29
N TRP A 72 5.92 12.33 -7.53
CA TRP A 72 6.25 11.00 -8.07
C TRP A 72 5.17 10.46 -9.03
N VAL A 73 3.90 10.59 -8.66
CA VAL A 73 2.76 10.19 -9.49
C VAL A 73 2.68 11.03 -10.78
N GLU A 74 2.89 12.35 -10.68
CA GLU A 74 2.86 13.28 -11.82
C GLU A 74 4.05 13.08 -12.76
N ALA A 75 5.24 12.80 -12.23
CA ALA A 75 6.44 12.54 -13.03
C ALA A 75 6.30 11.26 -13.88
N GLY A 76 5.51 10.28 -13.44
CA GLY A 76 5.24 9.07 -14.19
C GLY A 76 6.54 8.33 -14.56
N GLU A 77 6.70 7.99 -15.84
CA GLU A 77 7.91 7.31 -16.34
C GLU A 77 9.17 8.17 -16.34
N THR A 78 9.04 9.49 -16.20
CA THR A 78 10.18 10.40 -16.16
C THR A 78 10.74 10.59 -14.75
N SER A 79 10.15 9.93 -13.76
CA SER A 79 10.65 9.94 -12.39
C SER A 79 12.08 9.41 -12.33
N PRO A 80 13.00 10.09 -11.62
CA PRO A 80 14.37 9.61 -11.40
C PRO A 80 14.47 8.53 -10.30
N THR A 81 13.37 8.21 -9.62
CA THR A 81 13.28 7.13 -8.62
C THR A 81 13.65 5.78 -9.23
N ALA A 82 14.17 4.87 -8.41
CA ALA A 82 14.50 3.51 -8.82
C ALA A 82 13.28 2.74 -9.36
N GLU A 83 12.09 3.01 -8.81
CA GLU A 83 10.81 2.51 -9.31
C GLU A 83 9.91 3.69 -9.69
N SER A 84 9.49 3.79 -10.96
CA SER A 84 8.51 4.79 -11.41
C SER A 84 7.11 4.44 -10.91
N PHE A 85 6.22 5.43 -10.77
CA PHE A 85 4.83 5.15 -10.37
C PHE A 85 4.10 4.17 -11.32
N PRO A 86 4.23 4.28 -12.65
CA PRO A 86 3.68 3.27 -13.56
C PRO A 86 4.27 1.87 -13.34
N SER A 87 5.58 1.76 -13.07
CA SER A 87 6.23 0.48 -12.77
C SER A 87 5.72 -0.12 -11.46
N PHE A 88 5.57 0.70 -10.41
CA PHE A 88 4.96 0.31 -9.14
C PHE A 88 3.54 -0.23 -9.33
N ARG A 89 2.69 0.46 -10.10
CA ARG A 89 1.33 -0.01 -10.43
C ARG A 89 1.35 -1.34 -11.15
N ALA A 90 2.19 -1.47 -12.19
CA ALA A 90 2.32 -2.71 -12.95
C ALA A 90 2.78 -3.88 -12.06
N ARG A 91 3.74 -3.63 -11.17
CA ARG A 91 4.20 -4.63 -10.18
C ARG A 91 3.07 -5.05 -9.24
N CYS A 92 2.31 -4.10 -8.68
CA CYS A 92 1.18 -4.39 -7.80
C CYS A 92 0.13 -5.23 -8.53
N ARG A 93 -0.23 -4.84 -9.76
CA ARG A 93 -1.20 -5.58 -10.58
C ARG A 93 -0.72 -7.01 -10.86
N ALA A 94 0.54 -7.17 -11.25
CA ALA A 94 1.11 -8.50 -11.48
C ALA A 94 1.11 -9.37 -10.21
N ALA A 95 1.30 -8.78 -9.03
CA ALA A 95 1.20 -9.50 -7.76
C ALA A 95 -0.22 -9.98 -7.47
N LEU A 96 -1.24 -9.16 -7.75
CA LEU A 96 -2.64 -9.56 -7.65
C LEU A 96 -2.98 -10.70 -8.63
N ASP A 97 -2.51 -10.61 -9.87
CA ASP A 97 -2.75 -11.64 -10.88
C ASP A 97 -2.10 -12.98 -10.46
N ARG A 98 -0.86 -12.97 -9.95
CA ARG A 98 -0.19 -14.17 -9.39
C ARG A 98 -0.92 -14.77 -8.19
N LEU A 99 -1.43 -13.93 -7.29
CA LEU A 99 -2.19 -14.38 -6.12
C LEU A 99 -3.49 -15.08 -6.54
N ALA A 100 -4.11 -14.59 -7.61
CA ALA A 100 -5.41 -15.07 -8.07
C ALA A 100 -5.31 -16.28 -9.01
N GLU A 101 -4.20 -16.43 -9.75
CA GLU A 101 -3.97 -17.51 -10.73
C GLU A 101 -4.24 -18.93 -10.20
N PRO A 102 -3.76 -19.35 -9.01
CA PRO A 102 -3.98 -20.71 -8.53
C PRO A 102 -5.37 -20.95 -7.93
N LEU A 103 -6.21 -19.91 -7.76
CA LEU A 103 -7.47 -20.03 -7.05
C LEU A 103 -8.56 -20.72 -7.88
N GLY A 104 -9.10 -21.80 -7.34
CA GLY A 104 -10.30 -22.47 -7.81
C GLY A 104 -11.60 -21.73 -7.43
N PRO A 105 -12.76 -22.17 -7.97
CA PRO A 105 -14.05 -21.57 -7.65
C PRO A 105 -14.35 -21.60 -6.15
N GLY A 106 -14.61 -20.43 -5.56
CA GLY A 106 -14.94 -20.28 -4.14
C GLY A 106 -13.74 -20.27 -3.20
N GLU A 107 -12.52 -20.43 -3.72
CA GLU A 107 -11.31 -20.31 -2.91
C GLU A 107 -10.97 -18.85 -2.61
N THR A 108 -10.22 -18.63 -1.54
CA THR A 108 -9.83 -17.30 -1.07
C THR A 108 -8.35 -17.30 -0.73
N ALA A 109 -7.63 -16.30 -1.22
CA ALA A 109 -6.29 -15.99 -0.77
C ALA A 109 -6.28 -14.67 0.02
N ILE A 110 -5.25 -14.51 0.84
CA ILE A 110 -5.00 -13.30 1.63
C ILE A 110 -3.62 -12.77 1.25
N ALA A 111 -3.52 -11.45 1.05
CA ALA A 111 -2.26 -10.75 0.93
C ALA A 111 -2.11 -9.71 2.05
N CYS A 112 -1.02 -9.80 2.82
CA CYS A 112 -0.65 -8.78 3.80
C CYS A 112 0.31 -7.78 3.14
N THR A 113 -0.15 -6.53 2.98
CA THR A 113 0.58 -5.49 2.25
C THR A 113 0.40 -4.11 2.91
N SER A 114 0.76 -3.02 2.23
CA SER A 114 0.75 -1.65 2.74
C SER A 114 -0.19 -0.74 1.94
N GLY A 115 -0.43 0.48 2.44
CA GLY A 115 -1.43 1.41 1.91
C GLY A 115 -1.23 1.80 0.45
N GLY A 116 0.01 1.99 -0.01
CA GLY A 116 0.29 2.36 -1.39
C GLY A 116 -0.06 1.25 -2.38
N VAL A 117 0.27 0.00 -2.05
CA VAL A 117 -0.11 -1.16 -2.88
C VAL A 117 -1.64 -1.29 -2.98
N ILE A 118 -2.34 -1.12 -1.85
CA ILE A 118 -3.81 -1.18 -1.81
C ILE A 118 -4.40 -0.02 -2.64
N ALA A 119 -3.86 1.19 -2.52
CA ALA A 119 -4.31 2.34 -3.29
C ALA A 119 -4.08 2.16 -4.81
N ALA A 120 -2.92 1.64 -5.21
CA ALA A 120 -2.59 1.33 -6.60
C ALA A 120 -3.51 0.26 -7.21
N LEU A 121 -3.81 -0.81 -6.46
CA LEU A 121 -4.79 -1.80 -6.92
C LEU A 121 -6.21 -1.23 -6.98
N THR A 122 -6.59 -0.42 -6.00
CA THR A 122 -7.91 0.22 -5.94
C THR A 122 -8.13 1.13 -7.14
N LEU A 123 -7.18 2.00 -7.46
CA LEU A 123 -7.31 2.90 -8.61
C LEU A 123 -7.32 2.13 -9.94
N ASP A 124 -6.51 1.08 -10.08
CA ASP A 124 -6.49 0.23 -11.28
C ASP A 124 -7.83 -0.48 -11.50
N LEU A 125 -8.39 -1.08 -10.46
CA LEU A 125 -9.65 -1.82 -10.53
C LEU A 125 -10.87 -0.91 -10.76
N LEU A 126 -10.79 0.35 -10.35
CA LEU A 126 -11.82 1.35 -10.60
C LEU A 126 -11.67 2.08 -11.95
N GLY A 127 -10.54 1.89 -12.65
CA GLY A 127 -10.21 2.69 -13.83
C GLY A 127 -10.04 4.18 -13.50
N ALA A 128 -9.62 4.50 -12.28
CA ALA A 128 -9.50 5.85 -11.78
C ALA A 128 -8.20 6.52 -12.25
N PRO A 129 -8.16 7.87 -12.35
CA PRO A 129 -6.95 8.58 -12.77
C PRO A 129 -5.84 8.49 -11.70
N PRO A 130 -4.54 8.52 -12.08
CA PRO A 130 -3.41 8.49 -11.15
C PRO A 130 -3.52 9.40 -9.92
N ALA A 131 -4.11 10.59 -10.08
CA ALA A 131 -4.29 11.58 -9.03
C ALA A 131 -5.06 11.07 -7.79
N VAL A 132 -5.84 9.98 -7.90
CA VAL A 132 -6.54 9.40 -6.73
C VAL A 132 -5.64 8.57 -5.83
N MET A 133 -4.42 8.24 -6.26
CA MET A 133 -3.47 7.43 -5.51
C MET A 133 -3.20 7.98 -4.11
N VAL A 134 -2.80 9.25 -4.01
CA VAL A 134 -2.40 9.88 -2.75
C VAL A 134 -3.58 10.01 -1.77
N PRO A 135 -4.77 10.49 -2.18
CA PRO A 135 -5.94 10.48 -1.31
C PRO A 135 -6.32 9.08 -0.79
N LEU A 136 -6.25 8.03 -1.63
CA LEU A 136 -6.54 6.66 -1.22
C LEU A 136 -5.51 6.14 -0.21
N ASN A 137 -4.22 6.34 -0.50
CA ASN A 137 -3.14 5.92 0.40
C ASN A 137 -3.26 6.61 1.77
N ARG A 138 -3.55 7.91 1.78
CA ARG A 138 -3.69 8.70 3.01
C ARG A 138 -4.76 8.18 3.96
N VAL A 139 -5.88 7.69 3.42
CA VAL A 139 -7.00 7.20 4.23
C VAL A 139 -6.86 5.72 4.59
N ALA A 140 -5.87 5.00 4.06
CA ALA A 140 -5.67 3.60 4.37
C ALA A 140 -5.38 3.42 5.87
N VAL A 141 -6.22 2.64 6.55
CA VAL A 141 -6.11 2.37 7.97
C VAL A 141 -5.35 1.06 8.17
N ASN A 142 -4.43 1.05 9.13
CA ASN A 142 -3.72 -0.18 9.49
C ASN A 142 -4.73 -1.28 9.87
N THR A 143 -4.46 -2.51 9.45
CA THR A 143 -5.33 -3.69 9.65
C THR A 143 -6.67 -3.66 8.92
N ALA A 144 -6.99 -2.60 8.16
CA ALA A 144 -8.18 -2.59 7.33
C ALA A 144 -8.15 -3.69 6.25
N VAL A 145 -9.33 -4.19 5.90
CA VAL A 145 -9.50 -5.24 4.90
C VAL A 145 -10.02 -4.63 3.60
N THR A 146 -9.29 -4.88 2.51
CA THR A 146 -9.76 -4.58 1.14
C THR A 146 -10.17 -5.89 0.49
N ARG A 147 -11.38 -5.95 -0.07
CA ARG A 147 -11.95 -7.16 -0.68
C ARG A 147 -12.06 -7.01 -2.18
N ILE A 148 -11.47 -7.97 -2.89
CA ILE A 148 -11.50 -8.10 -4.34
C ILE A 148 -12.10 -9.46 -4.68
N VAL A 149 -13.01 -9.50 -5.64
CA VAL A 149 -13.53 -10.74 -6.21
C VAL A 149 -12.87 -10.96 -7.56
N HIS A 150 -12.38 -12.17 -7.80
CA HIS A 150 -11.78 -12.59 -9.06
C HIS A 150 -12.66 -13.63 -9.76
N GLY A 151 -12.86 -13.48 -11.06
CA GLY A 151 -13.64 -14.42 -11.87
C GLY A 151 -13.29 -14.34 -13.34
N LYS A 152 -14.15 -14.90 -14.21
CA LYS A 152 -13.91 -14.96 -15.66
C LYS A 152 -13.73 -13.60 -16.34
N SER A 153 -14.30 -12.55 -15.76
CA SER A 153 -14.19 -11.16 -16.26
C SER A 153 -13.01 -10.40 -15.65
N GLY A 154 -12.15 -11.07 -14.86
CA GLY A 154 -11.05 -10.46 -14.13
C GLY A 154 -11.39 -10.12 -12.68
N ALA A 155 -10.57 -9.26 -12.08
CA ALA A 155 -10.72 -8.80 -10.71
C ALA A 155 -11.66 -7.60 -10.61
N THR A 156 -12.44 -7.51 -9.54
CA THR A 156 -13.35 -6.41 -9.23
C THR A 156 -13.25 -6.05 -7.76
N LEU A 157 -13.07 -4.76 -7.46
CA LEU A 157 -13.08 -4.25 -6.10
C LEU A 157 -14.51 -4.29 -5.53
N ILE A 158 -14.68 -4.90 -4.36
CA ILE A 158 -15.96 -4.98 -3.65
C ILE A 158 -16.00 -4.03 -2.46
N ALA A 159 -14.88 -3.92 -1.74
CA ALA A 159 -14.78 -3.05 -0.58
C ALA A 159 -13.34 -2.57 -0.42
N PHE A 160 -13.17 -1.32 -0.05
CA PHE A 160 -11.89 -0.70 0.25
C PHE A 160 -11.88 -0.26 1.72
N ASN A 161 -10.80 -0.56 2.42
CA ASN A 161 -10.52 -0.03 3.75
C ASN A 161 -11.59 -0.36 4.82
N GLU A 162 -12.16 -1.58 4.80
CA GLU A 162 -13.14 -2.00 5.80
C GLU A 162 -12.48 -2.28 7.16
N ILE A 163 -13.04 -1.67 8.20
CA ILE A 163 -12.59 -1.80 9.59
C ILE A 163 -13.67 -2.39 10.50
N SER A 164 -14.73 -2.99 9.95
CA SER A 164 -15.88 -3.48 10.71
C SER A 164 -15.52 -4.53 11.77
N HIS A 165 -14.38 -5.22 11.60
CA HIS A 165 -13.84 -6.16 12.59
C HIS A 165 -13.22 -5.47 13.83
N LEU A 166 -12.96 -4.16 13.75
CA LEU A 166 -12.50 -3.31 14.86
C LEU A 166 -13.67 -2.57 15.54
N ASP A 167 -14.90 -2.74 15.04
CA ASP A 167 -16.08 -2.15 15.66
C ASP A 167 -16.37 -2.85 16.99
N GLY A 168 -16.22 -2.12 18.10
CA GLY A 168 -16.44 -2.62 19.46
C GLY A 168 -15.28 -2.40 20.41
N GLU A 169 -14.07 -2.15 19.90
CA GLU A 169 -12.87 -1.93 20.72
C GLU A 169 -12.36 -0.49 20.62
N ALA A 170 -12.70 0.31 21.64
CA ALA A 170 -12.21 1.68 21.75
C ALA A 170 -10.68 1.68 21.94
N GLY A 171 -9.95 2.22 20.96
CA GLY A 171 -8.49 2.38 21.02
C GLY A 171 -7.70 1.70 19.90
N LEU A 172 -8.33 0.80 19.12
CA LEU A 172 -7.67 0.10 18.01
C LEU A 172 -7.71 0.84 16.66
N ARG A 173 -8.41 1.98 16.58
CA ARG A 173 -8.52 2.78 15.35
C ARG A 173 -7.36 3.76 15.24
N THR A 174 -6.61 3.68 14.16
CA THR A 174 -5.60 4.68 13.78
C THR A 174 -6.17 5.61 12.69
N GLY A 175 -5.82 6.91 12.70
CA GLY A 175 -6.26 7.89 11.69
C GLY A 175 -7.57 8.65 12.01
N ARG A 176 -7.55 9.53 13.02
CA ARG A 176 -8.62 10.53 13.24
C ARG A 176 -8.26 11.87 12.62
#